data_AF-S4RST3-F1
#
_entry.id   AF-S4RST3-F1
#
_cell.length_a   1.000
_cell.length_b   1.000
_cell.length_c   1.000
_cell.angle_alpha   90.00
_cell.angle_beta   90.00
_cell.angle_gamma   90.00
#
_symmetry.space_group_name_H-M   'P 1'
#
loop_
_entity.id
_entity.type
_entity.pdbx_description
1 polymer ?
#
loop_
_entity_poly.entity_id
_entity_poly.type
_entity_poly.pdbx_seq_one_letter_code
_entity_poly.pdbx_strand_id
1 'polypeptide(L)'
;RRAEKPAMVPPVLWTSSELRQFKTRVAQEPHGVLRIGCGEVGTVRVPTRPGASHLCWEFATDSYDLAFGLYFEWNEEPGCDVTVSVSESSDEEDEDDDEGVQG
;
A
#
# COMPACT_ATOMS: atom_id res chain seq x y z
N ARG A 1 -4.90 20.03 -22.95
CA ARG A 1 -5.42 20.41 -21.61
C ARG A 1 -5.35 19.16 -20.75
N ARG A 2 -4.63 19.17 -19.63
CA ARG A 2 -4.63 18.03 -18.69
C ARG A 2 -6.01 18.00 -18.04
N ALA A 3 -6.72 16.87 -18.12
CA ALA A 3 -7.99 16.72 -17.40
C ALA A 3 -7.72 16.89 -15.89
N GLU A 4 -8.59 17.63 -15.22
CA GLU A 4 -8.50 17.83 -13.78
C GLU A 4 -8.89 16.52 -13.09
N LYS A 5 -8.05 16.07 -12.14
CA LYS A 5 -8.29 14.81 -11.42
C LYS A 5 -9.50 15.00 -10.48
N PRO A 6 -10.46 14.05 -10.44
CA PRO A 6 -11.58 14.13 -9.53
C PRO A 6 -11.14 14.30 -8.07
N ALA A 7 -11.94 15.04 -7.30
CA ALA A 7 -11.74 15.18 -5.86
C ALA A 7 -11.88 13.82 -5.17
N MET A 8 -10.94 13.50 -4.29
CA MET A 8 -10.97 12.28 -3.50
C MET A 8 -11.63 12.53 -2.15
N VAL A 9 -12.53 11.63 -1.75
CA VAL A 9 -13.11 11.61 -0.41
C VAL A 9 -12.10 10.94 0.54
N PRO A 10 -11.91 11.44 1.78
CA PRO A 10 -11.07 10.78 2.76
C PRO A 10 -11.52 9.33 3.01
N PRO A 11 -10.57 8.39 3.20
CA PRO A 11 -10.93 7.01 3.54
C PRO A 11 -11.56 6.92 4.93
N VAL A 12 -12.48 5.97 5.09
CA VAL A 12 -13.00 5.59 6.42
C VAL A 12 -12.12 4.49 6.98
N LEU A 13 -11.67 4.66 8.22
CA LEU A 13 -10.82 3.70 8.93
C LEU A 13 -11.57 3.07 10.10
N TRP A 14 -11.26 1.81 10.39
CA TRP A 14 -11.79 1.09 11.55
C TRP A 14 -10.76 0.09 12.08
N THR A 15 -10.97 -0.38 13.31
CA THR A 15 -10.20 -1.46 13.91
C THR A 15 -11.16 -2.50 14.51
N SER A 16 -10.70 -3.74 14.65
CA SER A 16 -11.44 -4.85 15.24
C SER A 16 -10.56 -5.62 16.23
N SER A 17 -11.15 -6.11 17.32
CA SER A 17 -10.46 -6.94 18.30
C SER A 17 -10.37 -8.43 17.90
N GLU A 18 -11.04 -8.85 16.82
CA GLU A 18 -11.14 -10.25 16.40
C GLU A 18 -9.91 -10.78 15.63
N LEU A 19 -8.72 -10.35 16.04
CA LEU A 19 -7.45 -10.58 15.32
C LEU A 19 -7.15 -12.07 15.08
N ARG A 20 -7.39 -12.93 16.08
CA ARG A 20 -7.10 -14.37 15.97
C ARG A 20 -7.95 -15.03 14.89
N GLN A 21 -9.26 -14.74 14.88
CA GLN A 21 -10.19 -15.31 13.90
C GLN A 21 -9.86 -14.80 12.49
N PHE A 22 -9.58 -13.50 12.36
CA PHE A 22 -9.14 -12.89 11.10
C PHE A 22 -7.89 -13.59 10.55
N LYS A 23 -6.82 -13.71 11.34
CA LYS A 23 -5.56 -14.34 10.90
C LYS A 23 -5.74 -15.81 10.56
N THR A 24 -6.53 -16.57 11.33
CA THR A 24 -6.84 -17.98 11.01
C THR A 24 -7.57 -18.12 9.68
N ARG A 25 -8.51 -17.22 9.37
CA ARG A 25 -9.25 -17.22 8.10
C ARG A 25 -8.34 -16.84 6.94
N VAL A 26 -7.62 -15.73 7.05
CA VAL A 26 -6.76 -15.20 5.97
C VAL A 26 -5.59 -16.14 5.67
N ALA A 27 -5.05 -16.85 6.66
CA ALA A 27 -3.98 -17.83 6.44
C ALA A 27 -4.40 -19.05 5.60
N GLN A 28 -5.71 -19.28 5.42
CA GLN A 28 -6.22 -20.36 4.55
C GLN A 28 -6.35 -19.91 3.09
N GLU A 29 -6.27 -18.61 2.82
CA GLU A 29 -6.36 -18.07 1.46
C GLU A 29 -5.00 -18.15 0.76
N PRO A 30 -4.91 -18.67 -0.49
CA PRO A 30 -3.64 -18.88 -1.20
C PRO A 30 -2.75 -17.63 -1.34
N HIS A 31 -3.34 -16.45 -1.32
CA HIS A 31 -2.67 -15.15 -1.42
C HIS A 31 -3.01 -14.22 -0.24
N GLY A 32 -3.45 -14.78 0.88
CA GLY A 32 -3.84 -14.00 2.06
C GLY A 32 -2.65 -13.52 2.92
N VAL A 33 -1.47 -14.11 2.74
CA VAL A 33 -0.29 -13.81 3.56
C VAL A 33 0.83 -13.24 2.68
N LEU A 34 1.27 -12.03 3.03
CA LEU A 34 2.43 -11.37 2.43
C LEU A 34 3.57 -11.31 3.45
N ARG A 35 4.79 -11.67 3.02
CA ARG A 35 6.00 -11.59 3.85
C ARG A 35 6.81 -10.40 3.38
N ILE A 36 7.08 -9.47 4.30
CA ILE A 36 7.88 -8.27 4.06
C ILE A 36 9.12 -8.34 4.94
N GLY A 37 10.29 -8.25 4.32
CA GLY A 37 11.60 -8.20 4.94
C GLY A 37 11.93 -6.83 5.53
N CYS A 38 13.05 -6.78 6.26
CA CYS A 38 13.54 -5.52 6.81
C CYS A 38 13.98 -4.59 5.67
N GLY A 39 13.53 -3.34 5.71
CA GLY A 39 13.80 -2.37 4.63
C GLY A 39 13.04 -2.64 3.34
N GLU A 40 12.19 -3.67 3.26
CA GLU A 40 11.36 -3.91 2.08
C GLU A 40 10.04 -3.12 2.14
N VAL A 41 9.55 -2.74 0.97
CA VAL A 41 8.23 -2.13 0.78
C VAL A 41 7.38 -3.06 -0.09
N GLY A 42 6.28 -3.54 0.49
CA GLY A 42 5.26 -4.29 -0.23
C GLY A 42 4.20 -3.38 -0.83
N THR A 43 3.95 -3.49 -2.13
CA THR A 43 2.87 -2.79 -2.83
C THR A 43 1.84 -3.79 -3.34
N VAL A 44 0.59 -3.64 -2.90
CA VAL A 44 -0.56 -4.38 -3.45
C VAL A 44 -1.35 -3.43 -4.34
N ARG A 45 -1.43 -3.72 -5.65
CA ARG A 45 -2.18 -2.93 -6.63
C ARG A 45 -3.52 -3.57 -6.89
N VAL A 46 -4.59 -2.82 -6.66
CA VAL A 46 -5.97 -3.29 -6.81
C VAL A 46 -6.67 -2.46 -7.89
N PRO A 47 -6.95 -3.05 -9.08
CA PRO A 47 -7.70 -2.36 -10.13
C PRO A 47 -9.12 -2.02 -9.70
N THR A 48 -9.61 -0.84 -10.09
CA THR A 48 -11.04 -0.50 -9.96
C THR A 48 -11.87 -1.38 -10.88
N ARG A 49 -12.96 -1.96 -10.38
CA ARG A 49 -13.87 -2.79 -11.18
C ARG A 49 -15.05 -1.97 -11.70
N PRO A 50 -15.50 -2.17 -12.96
CA PRO A 50 -16.72 -1.55 -13.46
C PRO A 50 -17.92 -1.83 -12.54
N GLY A 51 -18.64 -0.78 -12.15
CA GLY A 51 -19.80 -0.87 -11.25
C GLY A 51 -19.47 -0.99 -9.76
N ALA A 52 -18.19 -1.16 -9.37
CA ALA A 52 -17.80 -1.04 -7.98
C ALA A 52 -17.73 0.44 -7.56
N SER A 53 -18.15 0.73 -6.33
CA SER A 53 -18.18 2.09 -5.77
C SER A 53 -17.20 2.29 -4.61
N HIS A 54 -16.69 1.20 -4.02
CA HIS A 54 -15.84 1.24 -2.83
C HIS A 54 -14.75 0.16 -2.92
N LEU A 55 -13.61 0.45 -2.32
CA LEU A 55 -12.57 -0.52 -2.00
C LEU A 55 -12.55 -0.69 -0.47
N CYS A 56 -12.60 -1.93 0.00
CA CYS A 56 -12.47 -2.26 1.41
C CYS A 56 -11.19 -3.09 1.60
N TRP A 57 -10.44 -2.82 2.66
CA TRP A 57 -9.24 -3.57 3.01
C TRP A 57 -9.23 -3.88 4.51
N GLU A 58 -8.62 -5.00 4.86
CA GLU A 58 -8.31 -5.39 6.23
C GLU A 58 -6.90 -6.00 6.21
N PHE A 59 -6.09 -5.71 7.23
CA PHE A 59 -4.77 -6.30 7.36
C PHE A 59 -4.42 -6.50 8.83
N ALA A 60 -3.44 -7.37 9.06
CA ALA A 60 -2.88 -7.63 10.38
C ALA A 60 -1.43 -8.08 10.25
N THR A 61 -0.64 -7.82 11.28
CA THR A 61 0.73 -8.33 11.41
C THR A 61 0.81 -9.39 12.52
N ASP A 62 1.97 -10.05 12.60
CA ASP A 62 2.27 -11.00 13.66
C ASP A 62 2.83 -10.33 14.91
N SER A 63 4.11 -9.99 14.87
CA SER A 63 4.87 -9.61 16.06
C SER A 63 5.21 -8.12 16.15
N TYR A 64 5.21 -7.42 15.03
CA TYR A 64 5.66 -6.04 14.91
C TYR A 64 4.63 -5.20 14.15
N ASP A 65 4.70 -3.89 14.33
CA ASP A 65 3.95 -2.94 13.52
C ASP A 65 4.53 -2.84 12.10
N LEU A 66 3.79 -2.18 11.23
CA LEU A 66 4.17 -1.93 9.85
C LEU A 66 3.55 -0.60 9.43
N ALA A 67 4.34 0.24 8.76
CA ALA A 67 3.82 1.44 8.13
C ALA A 67 2.89 1.07 6.98
N PHE A 68 1.67 1.60 7.01
CA PHE A 68 0.65 1.35 6.00
C PHE A 68 0.18 2.66 5.38
N GLY A 69 0.07 2.69 4.06
CA GLY A 69 -0.38 3.85 3.30
C GLY A 69 -1.21 3.44 2.09
N LEU A 70 -1.99 4.39 1.57
CA LEU A 70 -2.80 4.23 0.38
C LEU A 70 -2.53 5.38 -0.57
N TYR A 71 -2.46 5.06 -1.86
CA TYR A 71 -2.48 6.04 -2.93
C TYR A 71 -3.41 5.57 -4.03
N PHE A 72 -3.95 6.51 -4.80
CA PHE A 72 -4.81 6.23 -5.94
C PHE A 72 -4.07 6.57 -7.23
N GLU A 73 -3.88 5.57 -8.09
CA GLU A 73 -3.31 5.76 -9.42
C GLU A 73 -4.44 5.95 -10.45
N TRP A 74 -4.42 7.09 -11.14
CA TRP A 74 -5.34 7.35 -12.25
C TRP A 74 -4.85 6.62 -13.49
N ASN A 75 -5.48 5.49 -13.80
CA ASN A 75 -5.18 4.67 -14.97
C ASN A 75 -6.48 4.38 -15.74
N GLU A 76 -6.50 4.68 -17.03
CA GLU A 76 -7.66 4.44 -17.91
C GLU A 76 -7.86 2.95 -18.22
N GLU A 77 -6.79 2.15 -18.13
CA GLU A 77 -6.78 0.71 -18.38
C GLU A 77 -6.14 -0.03 -17.19
N PRO A 78 -6.80 -0.07 -16.01
CA PRO A 78 -6.18 -0.58 -14.78
C PRO A 78 -6.01 -2.11 -14.75
N GLY A 79 -6.50 -2.83 -15.77
CA GLY A 79 -6.55 -4.29 -15.78
C GLY A 79 -7.63 -4.84 -14.84
N CYS A 80 -7.62 -6.16 -14.59
CA CYS A 80 -8.60 -6.82 -13.71
C CYS A 80 -7.96 -7.56 -12.52
N ASP A 81 -6.66 -7.81 -12.57
CA ASP A 81 -5.96 -8.65 -11.60
C ASP A 81 -5.30 -7.83 -10.50
N VAL A 82 -5.42 -8.32 -9.28
CA VAL A 82 -4.65 -7.80 -8.14
C VAL A 82 -3.21 -8.25 -8.30
N THR A 83 -2.27 -7.32 -8.19
CA THR A 83 -0.84 -7.63 -8.29
C THR A 83 -0.10 -7.22 -7.02
N VAL A 84 0.99 -7.94 -6.74
CA VAL A 84 1.84 -7.69 -5.57
C VAL A 84 3.28 -7.56 -6.05
N SER A 85 3.96 -6.51 -5.60
CA SER A 85 5.39 -6.31 -5.83
C SER A 85 6.09 -5.98 -4.51
N VAL A 86 7.29 -6.50 -4.33
CA VAL A 86 8.15 -6.20 -3.19
C VAL A 86 9.42 -5.57 -3.72
N SER A 87 9.80 -4.41 -3.18
CA SER A 87 11.01 -3.69 -3.53
C SER A 87 11.81 -3.40 -2.27
N GLU A 88 13.14 -3.38 -2.38
CA GLU A 88 13.99 -2.81 -1.35
C GLU A 88 13.74 -1.30 -1.30
N SER A 89 13.58 -0.74 -0.10
CA SER A 89 13.54 0.70 0.10
C SER A 89 14.91 1.23 -0.30
N SER A 90 14.99 1.89 -1.46
CA SER A 90 16.21 2.57 -1.92
C SER A 90 16.47 3.75 -0.99
N ASP A 91 17.18 3.46 0.09
CA ASP A 91 17.75 4.42 1.03
C ASP A 91 18.98 5.07 0.39
N GLU A 92 18.79 5.73 -0.76
CA GLU A 92 19.77 6.65 -1.34
C GLU A 92 19.37 8.06 -0.92
N GLU A 93 19.62 8.36 0.36
CA GLU A 93 19.79 9.74 0.81
C GLU A 93 21.11 10.25 0.21
N ASP A 94 21.05 10.83 -0.99
CA ASP A 94 22.12 11.69 -1.51
C ASP A 94 22.21 12.92 -0.58
N GLU A 95 23.04 12.83 0.46
CA GLU A 95 23.54 13.96 1.23
C GLU A 95 24.45 14.82 0.34
N ASP A 96 23.85 15.65 -0.53
CA ASP A 96 24.55 16.80 -1.11
C ASP A 96 24.78 17.84 0.01
N ASP A 97 25.87 17.69 0.74
CA ASP A 97 26.40 18.64 1.73
C ASP A 97 26.93 19.89 1.00
N ASP A 98 26.03 20.85 0.73
CA ASP A 98 26.36 22.21 0.32
C ASP A 98 26.78 23.05 1.55
N GLU A 99 28.09 23.08 1.85
CA GLU A 99 28.69 24.18 2.62
C GLU A 99 30.11 24.48 2.09
N GLY A 100 30.15 25.10 0.91
CA GLY A 100 31.34 25.82 0.44
C GLY A 100 31.64 27.01 1.35
N VAL A 101 32.49 26.82 2.36
CA VAL A 101 33.06 27.89 3.19
C VAL A 101 33.76 28.93 2.29
N GLN A 102 33.18 30.13 2.19
CA GLN A 102 33.88 31.31 1.70
C GLN A 102 34.91 31.76 2.75
N GLY A 103 36.19 31.75 2.35
CA GLY A 103 37.29 32.46 2.99
C GLY A 103 37.89 33.47 2.02
#